data_AF-A0A7S3UUP0-F1
#
_entry.id   AF-A0A7S3UUP0-F1
#
_cell.length_a   1.000
_cell.length_b   1.000
_cell.length_c   1.000
_cell.angle_alpha   90.00
_cell.angle_beta   90.00
_cell.angle_gamma   90.00
#
_symmetry.space_group_name_H-M   'P 1'
#
loop_
_entity.id
_entity.type
_entity.pdbx_description
1 polymer ?
#
loop_
_entity_poly.entity_id
_entity_poly.type
_entity_poly.pdbx_seq_one_letter_code
_entity_poly.pdbx_strand_id
1 'polypeptide(L)'
;PVTDSSQTVIDCLQKAAKDLQVTLHTRSRVKDIIALHDQEEDEDPSFEIEFSDGRQTRAQRVVLATGSARAGHQWAAALGHTLAPCVPSLFTFDLEDQRETEGDRGKFSGLAGVSNQDVTIKFISVGSTLDQDKKEMENKASNDDESLSSPKNKDKKTKRGGNKKKKQS
;
A
#
# COMPACT_ATOMS: atom_id res chain seq x y z
N PRO A 1 14.81 -17.24 -21.93
CA PRO A 1 15.07 -16.03 -22.75
C PRO A 1 16.55 -15.94 -23.11
N VAL A 2 16.90 -16.08 -24.39
CA VAL A 2 18.31 -16.07 -24.88
C VAL A 2 18.76 -14.64 -25.23
N THR A 3 17.84 -13.68 -25.23
CA THR A 3 18.07 -12.28 -25.61
C THR A 3 18.11 -11.37 -24.38
N ASP A 4 18.94 -10.34 -24.45
CA ASP A 4 19.04 -9.26 -23.44
C ASP A 4 17.92 -8.22 -23.62
N SER A 5 16.66 -8.67 -23.59
CA SER A 5 15.48 -7.79 -23.72
C SER A 5 14.35 -8.29 -22.85
N SER A 6 13.86 -7.40 -21.98
CA SER A 6 12.71 -7.66 -21.11
C SER A 6 11.47 -8.07 -21.89
N GLN A 7 11.30 -7.55 -23.12
CA GLN A 7 10.16 -7.90 -23.98
C GLN A 7 10.08 -9.40 -24.26
N THR A 8 11.20 -10.07 -24.47
CA THR A 8 11.21 -11.52 -24.76
C THR A 8 10.75 -12.38 -23.59
N VAL A 9 10.95 -11.90 -22.36
CA VAL A 9 10.43 -12.56 -21.16
C VAL A 9 8.92 -12.39 -21.10
N ILE A 10 8.43 -11.17 -21.37
CA ILE A 10 6.99 -10.87 -21.39
C ILE A 10 6.27 -11.71 -22.44
N ASP A 11 6.78 -11.74 -23.67
CA ASP A 11 6.18 -12.48 -24.77
C ASP A 11 6.12 -13.99 -24.48
N CYS A 12 7.19 -14.53 -23.87
CA CYS A 12 7.25 -15.93 -23.46
C CYS A 12 6.12 -16.27 -22.47
N LEU A 13 5.92 -15.43 -21.44
CA LEU A 13 4.88 -15.65 -20.43
C LEU A 13 3.47 -15.45 -21.01
N GLN A 14 3.26 -14.44 -21.85
CA GLN A 14 1.98 -14.21 -22.51
C GLN A 14 1.59 -15.35 -23.44
N LYS A 15 2.57 -15.88 -24.19
CA LYS A 15 2.35 -17.06 -25.05
C LYS A 15 1.95 -18.27 -24.22
N ALA A 16 2.68 -18.57 -23.14
CA ALA A 16 2.36 -19.69 -22.26
C ALA A 16 0.96 -19.56 -21.64
N ALA A 17 0.56 -18.36 -21.19
CA ALA A 17 -0.78 -18.10 -20.67
C ALA A 17 -1.87 -18.36 -21.73
N LYS A 18 -1.63 -17.95 -22.98
CA LYS A 18 -2.54 -18.18 -24.10
C LYS A 18 -2.66 -19.67 -24.45
N ASP A 19 -1.53 -20.38 -24.51
CA ASP A 19 -1.48 -21.81 -24.83
C ASP A 19 -2.22 -22.65 -23.77
N LEU A 20 -2.21 -22.20 -22.51
CA LEU A 20 -2.94 -22.78 -21.38
C LEU A 20 -4.36 -22.21 -21.20
N GLN A 21 -4.85 -21.40 -22.13
CA GLN A 21 -6.19 -20.80 -22.12
C GLN A 21 -6.50 -19.98 -20.85
N VAL A 22 -5.48 -19.35 -20.25
CA VAL A 22 -5.65 -18.44 -19.13
C VAL A 22 -6.35 -17.16 -19.62
N THR A 23 -7.50 -16.83 -19.03
CA THR A 23 -8.21 -15.59 -19.34
C THR A 23 -7.54 -14.41 -18.66
N LEU A 24 -7.04 -13.46 -19.46
CA LEU A 24 -6.39 -12.25 -18.97
C LEU A 24 -7.32 -11.04 -19.05
N HIS A 25 -7.63 -10.45 -17.89
CA HIS A 25 -8.39 -9.21 -17.80
C HIS A 25 -7.47 -8.02 -17.49
N THR A 26 -7.06 -7.30 -18.53
CA THR A 26 -6.32 -6.04 -18.37
C THR A 26 -7.26 -4.88 -18.01
N ARG A 27 -6.72 -3.83 -17.39
CA ARG A 27 -7.50 -2.66 -16.92
C ARG A 27 -8.64 -3.00 -15.95
N SER A 28 -8.62 -4.20 -15.35
CA SER A 28 -9.59 -4.63 -14.34
C SER A 28 -9.00 -4.45 -12.94
N ARG A 29 -9.06 -3.22 -12.42
CA ARG A 29 -8.60 -2.94 -11.06
C ARG A 29 -9.53 -3.58 -10.04
N VAL A 30 -9.01 -4.50 -9.25
CA VAL A 30 -9.72 -5.06 -8.09
C VAL A 30 -9.82 -3.99 -7.00
N LYS A 31 -11.01 -3.84 -6.45
CA LYS A 31 -11.35 -2.94 -5.35
C LYS A 31 -11.30 -3.69 -4.03
N ASP A 32 -11.92 -4.86 -3.96
CA ASP A 32 -11.97 -5.66 -2.74
C ASP A 32 -12.03 -7.17 -3.00
N ILE A 33 -11.62 -7.94 -1.99
CA ILE A 33 -11.65 -9.41 -1.98
C ILE A 33 -12.27 -9.85 -0.65
N ILE A 34 -13.46 -10.45 -0.73
CA ILE A 34 -14.28 -10.81 0.42
C ILE A 34 -14.31 -12.33 0.50
N ALA A 35 -13.96 -12.88 1.66
CA ALA A 35 -14.14 -14.30 1.93
C ALA A 35 -15.60 -14.58 2.32
N LEU A 36 -16.19 -15.57 1.67
CA LEU A 36 -17.57 -15.99 1.89
C LEU A 36 -17.57 -17.07 2.98
N HIS A 37 -17.60 -16.65 4.24
CA HIS A 37 -17.50 -17.51 5.41
C HIS A 37 -18.84 -18.15 5.78
N ASP A 38 -19.44 -18.98 4.91
CA ASP A 38 -20.72 -19.66 5.23
C ASP A 38 -21.04 -20.87 4.32
N GLN A 39 -20.04 -21.51 3.68
CA GLN A 39 -20.29 -22.65 2.79
C GLN A 39 -19.53 -23.87 3.32
N GLU A 40 -20.26 -24.83 3.89
CA GLU A 40 -19.74 -26.12 4.40
C GLU A 40 -19.40 -27.11 3.27
N GLU A 41 -19.54 -26.70 2.00
CA GLU A 41 -19.29 -27.54 0.83
C GLU A 41 -18.06 -27.06 0.04
N ASP A 42 -17.12 -27.97 -0.22
CA ASP A 42 -15.85 -27.74 -0.95
C ASP A 42 -16.04 -27.24 -2.40
N GLU A 43 -17.26 -27.27 -2.93
CA GLU A 43 -17.60 -26.92 -4.32
C GLU A 43 -18.02 -25.44 -4.49
N ASP A 44 -18.44 -24.77 -3.42
CA ASP A 44 -18.95 -23.41 -3.48
C ASP A 44 -17.82 -22.35 -3.56
N PRO A 45 -18.06 -21.23 -4.25
CA PRO A 45 -17.06 -20.17 -4.34
C PRO A 45 -16.78 -19.57 -2.96
N SER A 46 -15.54 -19.67 -2.51
CA SER A 46 -15.10 -19.18 -1.19
C SER A 46 -14.76 -17.69 -1.18
N PHE A 47 -14.66 -17.04 -2.34
CA PHE A 47 -14.29 -15.62 -2.46
C PHE A 47 -15.15 -14.88 -3.48
N GLU A 48 -15.52 -13.65 -3.11
CA GLU A 48 -16.10 -12.65 -4.01
C GLU A 48 -15.08 -11.54 -4.25
N ILE A 49 -14.90 -11.15 -5.52
CA ILE A 49 -13.94 -10.14 -5.97
C ILE A 49 -14.73 -8.99 -6.58
N GLU A 50 -14.62 -7.81 -6.00
CA GLU A 50 -15.24 -6.58 -6.51
C GLU A 50 -14.22 -5.79 -7.34
N PHE A 51 -14.62 -5.34 -8.52
CA PHE A 51 -13.82 -4.45 -9.36
C PHE A 51 -14.23 -3.00 -9.17
N SER A 52 -13.32 -2.06 -9.45
CA SER A 52 -13.58 -0.63 -9.30
C SER A 52 -14.68 -0.08 -10.21
N ASP A 53 -15.04 -0.82 -11.26
CA ASP A 53 -16.13 -0.48 -12.19
C ASP A 53 -17.48 -1.07 -11.78
N GLY A 54 -17.57 -1.67 -10.58
CA GLY A 54 -18.79 -2.26 -10.04
C GLY A 54 -19.08 -3.68 -10.51
N ARG A 55 -18.25 -4.26 -11.39
CA ARG A 55 -18.35 -5.68 -11.71
C ARG A 55 -17.94 -6.52 -10.50
N GLN A 56 -18.49 -7.72 -10.43
CA GLN A 56 -18.13 -8.72 -9.42
C GLN A 56 -17.86 -10.07 -10.09
N THR A 57 -16.95 -10.85 -9.51
CA THR A 57 -16.73 -12.25 -9.88
C THR A 57 -16.52 -13.10 -8.64
N ARG A 58 -16.74 -14.40 -8.76
CA ARG A 58 -16.54 -15.36 -7.68
C ARG A 58 -15.47 -16.37 -8.04
N ALA A 59 -14.73 -16.85 -7.03
CA ALA A 59 -13.67 -17.83 -7.18
C ALA A 59 -13.56 -18.72 -5.93
N GLN A 60 -13.21 -19.99 -6.13
CA GLN A 60 -12.90 -20.91 -5.02
C GLN A 60 -11.53 -20.62 -4.40
N ARG A 61 -10.57 -20.12 -5.20
CA ARG A 61 -9.20 -19.85 -4.77
C ARG A 61 -8.73 -18.52 -5.31
N VAL A 62 -7.97 -17.80 -4.49
CA VAL A 62 -7.37 -16.51 -4.84
C VAL A 62 -5.88 -16.54 -4.57
N VAL A 63 -5.09 -16.08 -5.53
CA VAL A 63 -3.63 -15.90 -5.39
C VAL A 63 -3.33 -14.40 -5.49
N LEU A 64 -2.74 -13.84 -4.43
CA LEU A 64 -2.32 -12.44 -4.41
C LEU A 64 -0.92 -12.31 -5.01
N ALA A 65 -0.84 -11.85 -6.26
CA ALA A 65 0.40 -11.58 -6.98
C ALA A 65 0.56 -10.08 -7.31
N THR A 66 0.21 -9.21 -6.35
CA THR A 66 0.09 -7.75 -6.55
C THR A 66 1.40 -6.97 -6.42
N GLY A 67 2.53 -7.65 -6.22
CA GLY A 67 3.79 -7.00 -5.84
C GLY A 67 3.64 -6.21 -4.53
N SER A 68 4.32 -5.07 -4.42
CA SER A 68 4.32 -4.21 -3.23
C SER A 68 3.10 -3.28 -3.11
N ALA A 69 2.03 -3.52 -3.87
CA ALA A 69 0.84 -2.67 -3.84
C ALA A 69 0.14 -2.75 -2.47
N ARG A 70 -0.11 -1.59 -1.85
CA ARG A 70 -0.77 -1.48 -0.53
C ARG A 70 -2.11 -2.25 -0.46
N ALA A 71 -2.89 -2.23 -1.53
CA ALA A 71 -4.17 -2.94 -1.59
C ALA A 71 -4.00 -4.46 -1.36
N GLY A 72 -2.96 -5.07 -1.93
CA GLY A 72 -2.68 -6.49 -1.73
C GLY A 72 -2.36 -6.83 -0.28
N HIS A 73 -1.61 -5.98 0.40
CA HIS A 73 -1.34 -6.12 1.83
C HIS A 73 -2.64 -5.98 2.65
N GLN A 74 -3.49 -5.00 2.32
CA GLN A 74 -4.78 -4.81 2.98
C GLN A 74 -5.69 -6.03 2.83
N TRP A 75 -5.79 -6.61 1.63
CA TRP A 75 -6.55 -7.85 1.42
C TRP A 75 -5.97 -9.03 2.19
N ALA A 76 -4.65 -9.21 2.17
CA ALA A 76 -4.01 -10.28 2.96
C ALA A 76 -4.33 -10.14 4.46
N ALA A 77 -4.25 -8.93 5.01
CA ALA A 77 -4.63 -8.67 6.40
C ALA A 77 -6.12 -8.92 6.67
N ALA A 78 -7.01 -8.48 5.77
CA ALA A 78 -8.46 -8.69 5.88
C ALA A 78 -8.83 -10.17 5.83
N LEU A 79 -8.08 -10.98 5.08
CA LEU A 79 -8.18 -12.43 5.03
C LEU A 79 -7.53 -13.15 6.23
N GLY A 80 -7.02 -12.41 7.21
CA GLY A 80 -6.50 -12.95 8.47
C GLY A 80 -4.98 -13.19 8.52
N HIS A 81 -4.21 -12.77 7.50
CA HIS A 81 -2.75 -12.90 7.52
C HIS A 81 -2.09 -11.80 8.35
N THR A 82 -1.01 -12.16 9.06
CA THR A 82 -0.15 -11.18 9.74
C THR A 82 0.88 -10.60 8.76
N LEU A 83 1.00 -9.27 8.71
CA LEU A 83 1.97 -8.59 7.86
C LEU A 83 3.21 -8.18 8.65
N ALA A 84 4.39 -8.45 8.07
CA ALA A 84 5.63 -7.86 8.55
C ALA A 84 5.75 -6.39 8.09
N PRO A 85 6.41 -5.52 8.87
CA PRO A 85 6.70 -4.15 8.44
C PRO A 85 7.51 -4.13 7.14
N CYS A 86 7.09 -3.30 6.18
CA CYS A 86 7.83 -3.11 4.94
C CYS A 86 9.09 -2.29 5.20
N VAL A 87 10.25 -2.81 4.81
CA VAL A 87 11.53 -2.08 4.86
C VAL A 87 12.14 -1.98 3.45
N PRO A 88 12.75 -0.84 3.08
CA PRO A 88 13.49 -0.72 1.82
C PRO A 88 14.71 -1.66 1.80
N SER A 89 15.00 -2.27 0.65
CA SER A 89 16.13 -3.20 0.48
C SER A 89 17.04 -2.85 -0.69
N LEU A 90 16.49 -2.30 -1.78
CA LEU A 90 17.26 -1.81 -2.93
C LEU A 90 16.97 -0.31 -3.13
N PHE A 91 17.84 0.51 -2.57
CA PHE A 91 17.74 1.96 -2.63
C PHE A 91 19.11 2.58 -2.92
N THR A 92 19.10 3.81 -3.43
CA THR A 92 20.28 4.65 -3.58
C THR A 92 20.49 5.45 -2.30
N PHE A 93 21.73 5.60 -1.86
CA PHE A 93 22.05 6.52 -0.78
C PHE A 93 21.92 7.96 -1.27
N ASP A 94 21.20 8.77 -0.50
CA ASP A 94 21.28 10.21 -0.61
C ASP A 94 22.50 10.66 0.22
N LEU A 95 23.46 11.31 -0.43
CA LEU A 95 24.71 11.74 0.21
C LEU A 95 24.70 13.26 0.28
N GLU A 96 24.76 13.80 1.50
CA GLU A 96 24.96 15.22 1.70
C GLU A 96 26.39 15.61 1.31
N ASP A 97 26.52 16.51 0.33
CA ASP A 97 27.82 17.06 -0.04
C ASP A 97 28.12 18.31 0.80
N GLN A 98 28.64 18.08 2.02
CA GLN A 98 28.96 19.15 2.95
C GLN A 98 30.08 20.03 2.39
N ARG A 99 29.77 21.32 2.21
CA ARG A 99 30.74 22.36 1.84
C ARG A 99 31.26 22.99 3.12
N GLU A 100 32.53 22.76 3.41
CA GLU A 100 33.15 23.18 4.68
C GLU A 100 33.53 24.67 4.66
N THR A 101 33.74 25.26 3.46
CA THR A 101 34.13 26.67 3.29
C THR A 101 33.46 27.34 2.08
N GLU A 102 33.38 28.67 2.13
CA GLU A 102 32.88 29.49 1.02
C GLU A 102 33.83 29.38 -0.19
N GLY A 103 33.33 28.82 -1.30
CA GLY A 103 34.12 28.51 -2.51
C GLY A 103 34.48 27.03 -2.69
N ASP A 104 34.19 26.17 -1.71
CA ASP A 104 34.33 24.71 -1.84
C ASP A 104 33.28 24.15 -2.82
N ARG A 105 33.71 23.26 -3.72
CA ARG A 105 32.84 22.61 -4.70
C ARG A 105 32.20 21.33 -4.15
N GLY A 106 32.59 20.88 -2.96
CA GLY A 106 32.11 19.64 -2.34
C GLY A 106 32.99 18.43 -2.66
N LYS A 107 32.93 17.42 -1.81
CA LYS A 107 33.74 16.18 -1.86
C LYS A 107 33.38 15.32 -3.08
N PHE A 108 32.16 15.44 -3.59
CA PHE A 108 31.69 14.67 -4.74
C PHE A 108 31.65 15.47 -6.05
N SER A 109 32.18 16.70 -6.03
CA SER A 109 32.27 17.57 -7.21
C SER A 109 32.99 16.90 -8.38
N GLY A 110 32.37 16.96 -9.57
CA GLY A 110 32.98 16.43 -10.80
C GLY A 110 32.98 14.91 -10.92
N LEU A 111 32.40 14.17 -9.97
CA LEU A 111 32.28 12.70 -10.01
C LEU A 111 30.93 12.23 -10.60
N ALA A 112 30.04 13.14 -10.99
CA ALA A 112 28.76 12.80 -11.59
C ALA A 112 28.94 11.97 -12.86
N GLY A 113 28.34 10.78 -12.89
CA GLY A 113 28.43 9.85 -14.01
C GLY A 113 29.65 8.91 -14.00
N VAL A 114 30.54 9.01 -13.02
CA VAL A 114 31.63 8.04 -12.83
C VAL A 114 31.06 6.70 -12.35
N SER A 115 31.47 5.60 -12.99
CA SER A 115 31.06 4.24 -12.66
C SER A 115 32.28 3.34 -12.48
N ASN A 116 32.26 2.48 -11.47
CA ASN A 116 33.29 1.49 -11.19
C ASN A 116 32.62 0.12 -11.03
N GLN A 117 33.19 -0.94 -11.62
CA GLN A 117 32.63 -2.30 -11.54
C GLN A 117 32.77 -2.90 -10.14
N ASP A 118 33.95 -2.74 -9.53
CA ASP A 118 34.27 -3.33 -8.24
C ASP A 118 34.36 -2.26 -7.17
N VAL A 119 33.41 -2.25 -6.25
CA VAL A 119 33.38 -1.34 -5.10
C VAL A 119 33.00 -2.13 -3.85
N THR A 120 33.68 -1.88 -2.74
CA THR A 120 33.30 -2.40 -1.43
C THR A 120 32.77 -1.25 -0.58
N ILE A 121 31.52 -1.35 -0.14
CA ILE A 121 30.92 -0.41 0.81
C ILE A 121 31.06 -0.99 2.21
N LYS A 122 31.58 -0.20 3.15
CA LYS A 122 31.65 -0.56 4.56
C LYS A 122 30.85 0.44 5.37
N PHE A 123 29.90 -0.06 6.16
CA PHE A 123 29.23 0.74 7.17
C PHE A 123 30.13 0.81 8.39
N ILE A 124 30.57 2.02 8.72
CA ILE A 124 31.28 2.27 9.98
C ILE A 124 30.20 2.72 10.97
N SER A 125 29.76 1.79 11.81
CA SER A 125 28.90 2.13 12.94
C SER A 125 29.75 2.90 13.95
N VAL A 126 29.46 4.19 14.13
CA VAL A 126 29.91 4.98 15.28
C VAL A 126 28.72 5.01 16.24
N GLY A 127 28.90 4.49 17.45
CA GLY A 127 27.80 4.11 18.33
C GLY A 127 26.78 5.21 18.64
N SER A 128 25.53 4.98 18.26
CA SER A 128 24.41 4.72 19.18
C SER A 128 23.32 3.96 18.42
N THR A 129 22.67 3.06 19.15
CA THR A 129 21.76 2.00 18.72
C THR A 129 20.63 2.41 17.77
N LEU A 130 20.39 1.58 16.75
CA LEU A 130 19.19 1.53 15.89
C LEU A 130 17.85 1.38 16.67
N ASP A 131 17.90 1.30 18.00
CA ASP A 131 16.74 1.17 18.88
C ASP A 131 16.07 2.53 19.22
N GLN A 132 16.76 3.66 19.01
CA GLN A 132 16.19 4.97 19.35
C GLN A 132 15.15 5.44 18.31
N ASP A 133 15.31 5.07 17.04
CA ASP A 133 14.36 5.44 15.98
C ASP A 133 13.05 4.64 16.03
N LYS A 134 13.04 3.45 16.67
CA LYS A 134 11.80 2.70 16.95
C LYS A 134 10.88 3.47 17.90
N LYS A 135 11.44 4.16 18.91
CA LYS A 135 10.65 4.94 19.88
C LYS A 135 10.07 6.22 19.28
N GLU A 136 10.75 6.86 18.33
CA GLU A 136 10.22 8.04 17.64
C GLU A 136 9.14 7.69 16.61
N MET A 137 9.23 6.54 15.93
CA MET A 137 8.16 6.06 15.05
C MET A 137 6.92 5.57 15.83
N GLU A 138 7.10 4.92 16.99
CA GLU A 138 5.97 4.56 17.88
C GLU A 138 5.28 5.79 18.51
N ASN A 139 6.03 6.84 18.86
CA ASN A 139 5.47 8.07 19.43
C ASN A 139 4.80 9.01 18.39
N LYS A 140 5.08 8.85 17.10
CA LYS A 140 4.33 9.54 16.03
C LYS A 140 3.02 8.82 15.70
N ALA A 141 3.00 7.50 15.75
CA ALA A 141 1.78 6.72 15.49
C ALA A 141 0.70 6.90 16.58
N SER A 142 1.07 7.27 17.81
CA SER A 142 0.14 7.49 18.92
C SER A 142 -0.47 8.90 18.99
N ASN A 143 0.05 9.88 18.25
CA ASN A 143 -0.44 11.27 18.28
C ASN A 143 -1.43 11.61 17.16
N ASP A 144 -1.58 10.74 16.15
CA ASP A 144 -2.53 10.95 15.04
C ASP A 144 -3.93 10.33 15.30
N ASP A 145 -4.13 9.66 16.45
CA ASP A 145 -5.41 9.00 16.82
C ASP A 145 -6.36 9.88 17.68
N GLU A 146 -5.90 11.03 18.20
CA GLU A 146 -6.77 12.02 18.88
C GLU A 146 -7.19 13.17 17.95
N SER A 147 -7.83 12.87 16.81
CA SER A 147 -8.56 13.90 16.06
C SER A 147 -9.83 13.44 15.36
N LEU A 148 -10.54 12.45 15.91
CA LEU A 148 -11.96 12.22 15.57
C LEU A 148 -12.77 11.93 16.84
N SER A 149 -12.93 12.95 17.69
CA SER A 149 -13.98 12.95 18.70
C SER A 149 -15.35 13.21 18.06
N SER A 150 -16.30 12.34 18.42
CA SER A 150 -17.68 12.27 17.95
C SER A 150 -18.44 13.62 17.99
N PRO A 151 -19.41 13.86 17.08
CA PRO A 151 -20.19 15.08 17.10
C PRO A 151 -21.09 15.17 18.34
N LYS A 152 -20.86 16.21 19.15
CA LYS A 152 -21.69 16.59 20.30
C LYS A 152 -23.10 16.96 19.85
N ASN A 153 -24.09 16.18 20.27
CA ASN A 153 -25.50 16.50 20.19
C ASN A 153 -25.78 17.78 21.02
N LYS A 154 -26.23 18.86 20.38
CA LYS A 154 -26.69 20.09 21.05
C LYS A 154 -28.17 20.29 20.75
N ASP A 155 -28.98 19.94 21.74
CA ASP A 155 -30.38 20.35 21.88
C ASP A 155 -30.52 21.87 21.73
N LYS A 156 -31.10 22.31 20.61
CA LYS A 156 -31.57 23.68 20.45
C LYS A 156 -33.06 23.74 20.77
N LYS A 157 -33.32 24.07 22.03
CA LYS A 157 -34.61 24.48 22.59
C LYS A 157 -35.09 25.77 21.91
N THR A 158 -35.90 25.68 20.85
CA THR A 158 -36.61 26.83 20.29
C THR A 158 -37.99 26.96 20.91
N LYS A 159 -38.15 27.99 21.76
CA LYS A 159 -39.44 28.58 22.16
C LYS A 159 -40.20 29.03 20.91
N ARG A 160 -41.41 28.53 20.70
CA ARG A 160 -42.43 29.21 19.88
C ARG A 160 -43.69 29.34 20.72
N GLY A 161 -43.99 30.59 21.05
CA GLY A 161 -45.25 31.03 21.66
C GLY A 161 -46.44 30.71 20.76
N GLY A 162 -47.58 30.45 21.38
CA GLY A 162 -48.77 29.97 20.72
C GLY A 162 -49.49 31.00 19.85
N ASN A 163 -50.41 30.50 19.02
CA ASN A 163 -51.72 31.10 18.93
C ASN A 163 -52.77 30.06 18.51
N LYS A 164 -53.90 30.09 19.20
CA LYS A 164 -55.12 29.31 18.93
C LYS A 164 -55.73 29.76 17.60
N LYS A 165 -56.18 28.83 16.76
CA LYS A 165 -57.33 29.07 15.87
C LYS A 165 -58.28 27.88 15.87
N LYS A 166 -59.50 28.18 16.31
CA LYS A 166 -60.74 27.42 16.21
C LYS A 166 -61.13 27.14 14.75
N LYS A 167 -61.77 25.99 14.54
CA LYS A 167 -62.95 25.72 13.68
C LYS A 167 -63.33 24.25 13.98
N GLN A 168 -64.41 23.87 14.69
CA GLN A 168 -65.85 24.01 14.33
C GLN A 168 -66.02 23.85 12.82
N SER A 169 -66.58 22.76 12.31
CA SER A 169 -67.82 22.07 12.68
C SER A 169 -67.81 20.64 12.14
#